data_AF-A0A223V102-F1
#
_entry.id   AF-A0A223V102-F1
#
_cell.length_a   1.000
_cell.length_b   1.000
_cell.length_c   1.000
_cell.angle_alpha   90.00
_cell.angle_beta   90.00
_cell.angle_gamma   90.00
#
_symmetry.space_group_name_H-M   'P 1'
#
loop_
_entity.id
_entity.type
_entity.pdbx_description
1 polymer ?
#
loop_
_entity_poly.entity_id
_entity_poly.type
_entity_poly.pdbx_seq_one_letter_code
_entity_poly.pdbx_strand_id
1 'polypeptide(L)'
;MIKKLRLFRVKASSCSPLGDLDDIYACAISQLPIRTRKEYCQRLIKRIKFELKTASCRQKKQQLKKIIESATLEISKLEPNAKN
;
A
#
# COMPACT_ATOMS: atom_id res chain seq x y z
N MET A 1 5.81 11.80 33.85
CA MET A 1 5.70 12.47 32.53
C MET A 1 5.68 11.41 31.44
N ILE A 2 4.53 11.12 30.84
CA ILE A 2 4.44 10.33 29.60
C ILE A 2 3.46 11.09 28.70
N LYS A 3 3.97 11.77 27.68
CA LYS A 3 3.15 12.50 26.71
C LYS A 3 2.42 11.46 25.86
N LYS A 4 1.10 11.34 26.07
CA LYS A 4 0.20 10.58 25.19
C LYS A 4 0.35 11.14 23.77
N LEU A 5 0.93 10.36 22.86
CA LEU A 5 0.87 10.67 21.43
C LEU A 5 -0.62 10.66 21.03
N ARG A 6 -1.12 11.82 20.60
CA ARG A 6 -2.44 11.92 19.98
C ARG A 6 -2.39 11.16 18.67
N LEU A 7 -3.10 10.04 18.60
CA LEU A 7 -3.50 9.42 17.34
C LEU A 7 -4.39 10.43 16.61
N PHE A 8 -3.86 11.07 15.58
CA PHE A 8 -4.65 11.89 14.67
C PHE A 8 -5.63 10.98 13.96
N ARG A 9 -6.91 11.10 14.32
CA ARG A 9 -8.02 10.46 13.60
C ARG A 9 -8.20 11.18 12.28
N VAL A 10 -7.41 10.81 11.29
CA VAL A 10 -7.60 11.28 9.91
C VAL A 10 -8.84 10.60 9.37
N LYS A 11 -9.83 11.40 8.98
CA LYS A 11 -11.07 10.95 8.36
C LYS A 11 -10.69 10.24 7.05
N ALA A 12 -10.81 8.91 7.02
CA ALA A 12 -10.51 8.10 5.84
C ALA A 12 -11.53 8.42 4.73
N SER A 13 -11.19 9.36 3.85
CA SER A 13 -11.94 9.63 2.63
C SER A 13 -11.07 9.38 1.41
N SER A 14 -10.85 8.10 1.12
CA SER A 14 -10.81 7.50 -0.23
C SER A 14 -10.39 6.04 -0.11
N CYS A 15 -11.25 5.11 -0.54
CA CYS A 15 -10.98 3.67 -0.60
C CYS A 15 -9.82 3.36 -1.58
N SER A 16 -8.59 3.47 -1.10
CA SER A 16 -7.45 2.86 -1.79
C SER A 16 -7.41 1.37 -1.43
N PRO A 17 -7.41 0.43 -2.40
CA PRO A 17 -7.37 -1.01 -2.12
C PRO A 17 -6.15 -1.41 -1.29
N LEU A 18 -5.05 -0.65 -1.39
CA LEU A 18 -3.85 -0.85 -0.60
C LEU A 18 -3.98 -0.32 0.83
N GLY A 19 -4.81 0.70 1.07
CA GLY A 19 -4.98 1.30 2.40
C GLY A 19 -5.57 0.35 3.45
N ASP A 20 -6.32 -0.66 3.02
CA ASP A 20 -6.86 -1.69 3.93
C ASP A 20 -5.82 -2.74 4.34
N LEU A 21 -4.67 -2.78 3.66
CA LEU A 21 -3.61 -3.78 3.87
C LEU A 21 -2.29 -3.17 4.34
N ASP A 22 -2.12 -1.85 4.21
CA ASP A 22 -0.90 -1.12 4.56
C ASP A 22 -1.24 0.22 5.23
N ASP A 23 -1.10 0.26 6.55
CA ASP A 23 -1.41 1.44 7.36
C ASP A 23 -0.53 2.65 7.03
N ILE A 24 0.73 2.41 6.62
CA ILE A 24 1.64 3.47 6.20
C ILE A 24 1.11 4.11 4.92
N TYR A 25 0.61 3.28 3.99
CA TYR A 25 -0.03 3.76 2.78
C TYR A 25 -1.25 4.60 3.10
N ALA A 26 -2.17 4.06 3.91
CA ALA A 26 -3.42 4.73 4.27
C ALA A 26 -3.18 6.08 4.96
N CYS A 27 -2.28 6.12 5.95
CA CYS A 27 -2.11 7.27 6.81
C CYS A 27 -1.19 8.33 6.25
N ALA A 28 -0.14 7.95 5.52
CA ALA A 28 0.90 8.88 5.09
C ALA A 28 1.00 8.96 3.56
N ILE A 29 1.18 7.82 2.88
CA ILE A 29 1.54 7.83 1.46
C ILE A 29 0.38 8.29 0.57
N SER A 30 -0.86 7.93 0.92
CA SER A 30 -2.08 8.30 0.17
C SER A 30 -2.26 9.82 -0.02
N GLN A 31 -1.73 10.61 0.91
CA GLN A 31 -1.79 12.07 0.93
C GLN A 31 -0.65 12.73 0.12
N LEU A 32 0.34 11.95 -0.32
CA LEU A 32 1.48 12.44 -1.09
C LEU A 32 1.16 12.55 -2.58
N PRO A 33 1.98 13.29 -3.35
CA PRO A 33 1.82 13.39 -4.80
C PRO A 33 1.77 12.02 -5.49
N ILE A 34 1.05 11.93 -6.60
CA ILE A 34 0.83 10.71 -7.39
C ILE A 34 2.15 9.98 -7.68
N ARG A 35 3.21 10.72 -8.03
CA ARG A 35 4.54 10.16 -8.28
C ARG A 35 5.06 9.38 -7.07
N THR A 36 5.02 9.98 -5.88
CA THR A 36 5.49 9.35 -4.64
C THR A 36 4.66 8.13 -4.27
N ARG A 37 3.33 8.20 -4.47
CA ARG A 37 2.43 7.05 -4.29
C ARG A 37 2.80 5.89 -5.20
N LYS A 38 3.05 6.14 -6.48
CA LYS A 38 3.49 5.12 -7.45
C LYS A 38 4.83 4.51 -7.07
N GLU A 39 5.83 5.34 -6.77
CA GLU A 39 7.15 4.88 -6.37
C GLU A 39 7.08 3.98 -5.12
N TYR A 40 6.23 4.34 -4.16
CA TYR A 40 5.97 3.51 -2.99
C TYR A 40 5.34 2.16 -3.38
N CYS A 41 4.25 2.14 -4.14
CA CYS A 41 3.60 0.89 -4.56
C CYS A 41 4.57 -0.03 -5.33
N GLN A 42 5.41 0.54 -6.21
CA GLN A 42 6.43 -0.22 -6.95
C GLN A 42 7.49 -0.84 -6.02
N ARG A 43 7.99 -0.08 -5.04
CA ARG A 43 8.95 -0.58 -4.04
C ARG A 43 8.31 -1.65 -3.16
N LEU A 44 7.06 -1.45 -2.74
CA LEU A 44 6.31 -2.42 -1.96
C LEU A 44 6.17 -3.74 -2.73
N ILE A 45 5.75 -3.70 -4.00
CA ILE A 45 5.66 -4.90 -4.84
C ILE A 45 7.01 -5.63 -4.94
N LYS A 46 8.12 -4.89 -5.16
CA LYS A 46 9.45 -5.51 -5.23
C LYS A 46 9.82 -6.21 -3.92
N ARG A 47 9.59 -5.56 -2.78
CA ARG A 47 9.82 -6.13 -1.45
C ARG A 47 8.98 -7.38 -1.21
N ILE A 48 7.68 -7.30 -1.46
CA ILE A 48 6.76 -8.42 -1.22
C ILE A 48 7.04 -9.60 -2.16
N LYS A 49 7.47 -9.35 -3.41
CA LYS A 49 7.96 -10.40 -4.31
C LYS A 49 9.18 -11.12 -3.76
N PHE A 50 10.08 -10.41 -3.06
CA PHE A 50 11.20 -11.04 -2.38
C PHE A 50 10.73 -11.88 -1.19
N GLU A 51 9.84 -11.34 -0.35
CA GLU A 51 9.27 -12.07 0.80
C GLU A 51 8.46 -13.31 0.38
N LEU A 52 7.81 -13.28 -0.77
CA LEU A 52 7.09 -14.44 -1.33
C LEU A 52 8.01 -15.62 -1.65
N LYS A 53 9.25 -15.35 -2.09
CA LYS A 53 10.23 -16.39 -2.40
C LYS A 53 10.70 -17.12 -1.15
N THR A 54 10.76 -16.42 -0.01
CA THR A 54 11.25 -16.96 1.27
C THR A 54 10.13 -17.46 2.18
N ALA A 55 8.88 -17.11 1.91
CA ALA A 55 7.75 -17.61 2.68
C ALA A 55 7.55 -19.12 2.47
N SER A 56 7.42 -19.87 3.56
CA SER A 56 7.04 -21.30 3.56
C SER A 56 5.53 -21.48 3.74
N CYS A 57 4.91 -20.67 4.59
CA CYS A 57 3.50 -20.78 4.96
C CYS A 57 2.55 -20.32 3.83
N ARG A 58 1.55 -21.17 3.52
CA ARG A 58 0.51 -20.90 2.50
C ARG A 58 -0.31 -19.65 2.82
N GLN A 59 -0.72 -19.47 4.07
CA GLN A 59 -1.52 -18.30 4.49
C GLN A 59 -0.73 -17.01 4.30
N LYS A 60 0.53 -16.99 4.72
CA LYS A 60 1.44 -15.84 4.50
C LYS A 60 1.59 -15.55 3.00
N LYS A 61 1.79 -16.58 2.16
CA LYS A 61 1.84 -16.39 0.70
C LYS A 61 0.57 -15.76 0.14
N GLN A 62 -0.61 -16.18 0.61
CA GLN A 62 -1.88 -15.59 0.18
C GLN A 62 -2.00 -14.12 0.60
N GLN A 63 -1.63 -13.78 1.83
CA GLN A 63 -1.63 -12.38 2.30
C GLN A 63 -0.67 -11.52 1.45
N LEU A 64 0.55 -11.99 1.21
CA LEU A 64 1.54 -11.27 0.40
C LEU A 64 1.04 -11.07 -1.05
N LYS A 65 0.36 -12.07 -1.64
CA LYS A 65 -0.26 -11.92 -2.97
C LYS A 65 -1.35 -10.84 -2.98
N LYS A 66 -2.22 -10.80 -1.97
CA LYS A 66 -3.25 -9.76 -1.84
C LYS A 66 -2.66 -8.35 -1.76
N ILE A 67 -1.52 -8.19 -1.08
CA ILE A 67 -0.81 -6.91 -1.01
C ILE A 67 -0.29 -6.50 -2.40
N ILE A 68 0.30 -7.44 -3.16
CA ILE A 68 0.75 -7.17 -4.54
C ILE A 68 -0.42 -6.77 -5.44
N GLU A 69 -1.53 -7.50 -5.38
CA GLU A 69 -2.74 -7.22 -6.17
C GLU A 69 -3.27 -5.82 -5.87
N SER A 70 -3.39 -5.48 -4.59
CA SER A 70 -3.90 -4.19 -4.13
C SER A 70 -2.97 -3.02 -4.52
N ALA A 71 -1.65 -3.20 -4.38
CA ALA A 71 -0.66 -2.21 -4.80
C ALA A 71 -0.65 -2.02 -6.33
N THR A 72 -0.88 -3.10 -7.10
CA THR A 72 -0.97 -3.04 -8.56
C THR A 72 -2.22 -2.28 -8.99
N LEU A 73 -3.37 -2.58 -8.39
CA LEU A 73 -4.62 -1.85 -8.64
C LEU A 73 -4.48 -0.36 -8.33
N GLU A 74 -3.78 -0.03 -7.24
CA GLU A 74 -3.53 1.36 -6.87
C GLU A 74 -2.66 2.08 -7.92
N ILE A 75 -1.62 1.43 -8.46
CA ILE A 75 -0.83 1.98 -9.57
C ILE A 75 -1.72 2.23 -10.80
N SER A 76 -2.58 1.28 -11.17
CA SER A 76 -3.49 1.44 -12.31
C SER A 76 -4.48 2.58 -12.11
N LYS A 77 -5.01 2.78 -10.90
CA LYS A 77 -5.87 3.94 -10.56
C LYS A 77 -5.13 5.26 -10.67
N LEU A 78 -3.83 5.26 -10.36
CA LEU A 78 -2.95 6.42 -10.47
C LEU A 78 -2.44 6.67 -11.90
N GLU A 79 -2.72 5.78 -12.84
CA GLU A 79 -2.42 5.88 -14.28
C GLU A 79 -3.71 6.04 -15.10
N PRO A 80 -4.45 7.17 -15.00
CA PRO A 80 -5.69 7.34 -15.76
C PRO A 80 -5.49 7.44 -17.28
N ASN A 81 -4.26 7.35 -17.80
CA ASN A 81 -3.93 7.73 -19.18
C ASN A 81 -2.97 6.76 -19.90
N ALA A 82 -3.19 5.44 -19.80
CA ALA A 82 -2.58 4.45 -20.70
C ALA A 82 -3.56 3.98 -21.81
N LYS A 83 -4.37 4.91 -22.32
CA LYS A 83 -5.10 4.77 -23.59
C LYS A 83 -4.86 6.03 -24.42
N ASN A 84 -3.87 5.97 -25.30
CA ASN A 84 -4.00 6.45 -26.68
C ASN A 84 -3.06 5.63 -27.55
#